data_AF-A0A3P3FCY1-F1
#
_entry.id   AF-A0A3P3FCY1-F1
#
_cell.length_a   1.000
_cell.length_b   1.000
_cell.length_c   1.000
_cell.angle_alpha   90.00
_cell.angle_beta   90.00
_cell.angle_gamma   90.00
#
_symmetry.space_group_name_H-M   'P 1'
#
loop_
_entity.id
_entity.type
_entity.pdbx_description
1 polymer ?
#
loop_
_entity_poly.entity_id
_entity_poly.type
_entity_poly.pdbx_seq_one_letter_code
_entity_poly.pdbx_strand_id
1 'polypeptide(L)'
;MLTRPTTHNQMAERVRRLFGNAPCRLQVAALPWRENENGVEIMLITSRDTGRWVLPKGWPEAREPLCKAAAREAGEEAGLRGTVSHLEAGRYFYAKVLASGEEVPCEVLVFPLKVDRVADRWKEKRARTRKWVVSAEAVRMVNEPDLCQIIAYFCADPDKFV
;
A
#
# COMPACT_ATOMS: atom_id res chain seq x y z
N MET A 1 -21.25 -10.10 1.70
CA MET A 1 -20.14 -10.96 1.22
C MET A 1 -18.97 -10.05 0.88
N LEU A 2 -17.86 -10.13 1.64
CA LEU A 2 -16.62 -9.47 1.22
C LEU A 2 -16.06 -10.26 0.03
N THR A 3 -16.11 -9.68 -1.15
CA THR A 3 -15.54 -10.28 -2.36
C THR A 3 -14.03 -10.32 -2.22
N ARG A 4 -13.40 -11.43 -2.62
CA ARG A 4 -11.93 -11.49 -2.76
C ARG A 4 -11.46 -10.31 -3.63
N PRO A 5 -10.26 -9.75 -3.38
CA PRO A 5 -9.67 -8.76 -4.27
C PRO A 5 -9.75 -9.24 -5.73
N THR A 6 -10.02 -8.32 -6.64
CA THR A 6 -10.08 -8.61 -8.08
C THR A 6 -8.88 -9.45 -8.52
N THR A 7 -9.12 -10.45 -9.38
CA THR A 7 -8.03 -11.35 -9.79
C THR A 7 -6.96 -10.60 -10.59
N HIS A 8 -5.71 -11.02 -10.45
CA HIS A 8 -4.57 -10.41 -11.15
C HIS A 8 -4.78 -10.34 -12.68
N ASN A 9 -5.41 -11.36 -13.29
CA ASN A 9 -5.70 -11.37 -14.74
C ASN A 9 -6.67 -10.26 -15.16
N GLN A 10 -7.75 -10.04 -14.39
CA GLN A 10 -8.72 -8.97 -14.67
C GLN A 10 -8.08 -7.59 -14.56
N MET A 11 -7.17 -7.42 -13.60
CA MET A 11 -6.42 -6.17 -13.45
C MET A 11 -5.42 -5.96 -14.60
N ALA A 12 -4.68 -7.00 -14.97
CA ALA A 12 -3.73 -6.95 -16.08
C ALA A 12 -4.43 -6.62 -17.41
N GLU A 13 -5.65 -7.14 -17.64
CA GLU A 13 -6.46 -6.77 -18.80
C GLU A 13 -6.89 -5.30 -18.78
N ARG A 14 -7.31 -4.76 -17.62
CA ARG A 14 -7.63 -3.32 -17.48
C ARG A 14 -6.42 -2.46 -17.82
N VAL A 15 -5.23 -2.86 -17.34
CA VAL A 15 -3.98 -2.16 -17.64
C VAL A 15 -3.65 -2.22 -19.13
N ARG A 16 -3.75 -3.39 -19.76
CA ARG A 16 -3.55 -3.54 -21.22
C ARG A 16 -4.50 -2.67 -22.03
N ARG A 17 -5.76 -2.54 -21.61
CA ARG A 17 -6.75 -1.68 -22.29
C ARG A 17 -6.43 -0.19 -22.17
N LEU A 18 -5.88 0.24 -21.03
CA LEU A 18 -5.57 1.65 -20.77
C LEU A 18 -4.20 2.09 -21.29
N PHE A 19 -3.20 1.21 -21.20
CA PHE A 19 -1.79 1.54 -21.45
C PHE A 19 -1.14 0.70 -22.56
N GLY A 20 -1.92 -0.14 -23.24
CA GLY A 20 -1.41 -1.03 -24.29
C GLY A 20 -0.33 -1.99 -23.76
N ASN A 21 0.78 -2.07 -24.49
CA ASN A 21 1.94 -2.91 -24.14
C ASN A 21 3.03 -2.12 -23.39
N ALA A 22 2.72 -0.95 -22.82
CA ALA A 22 3.69 -0.18 -22.05
C ALA A 22 4.24 -1.03 -20.88
N PRO A 23 5.56 -1.01 -20.61
CA PRO A 23 6.14 -1.76 -19.51
C PRO A 23 5.51 -1.35 -18.18
N CYS A 24 4.94 -2.32 -17.46
CA CYS A 24 4.39 -2.08 -16.14
C CYS A 24 5.53 -1.99 -15.12
N ARG A 25 5.59 -0.88 -14.39
CA ARG A 25 6.60 -0.66 -13.36
C ARG A 25 6.16 -1.27 -12.04
N LEU A 26 7.04 -2.03 -11.39
CA LEU A 26 6.75 -2.65 -10.09
C LEU A 26 7.03 -1.68 -8.93
N GLN A 27 6.06 -1.53 -8.04
CA GLN A 27 6.23 -0.96 -6.70
C GLN A 27 5.78 -1.96 -5.63
N VAL A 28 6.18 -1.69 -4.39
CA VAL A 28 5.70 -2.40 -3.21
C VAL A 28 5.14 -1.41 -2.21
N ALA A 29 4.12 -1.84 -1.47
CA ALA A 29 3.50 -1.06 -0.41
C ALA A 29 3.43 -1.89 0.87
N ALA A 30 3.68 -1.24 2.01
CA ALA A 30 3.29 -1.82 3.29
C ALA A 30 1.84 -1.44 3.58
N LEU A 31 1.08 -2.37 4.15
CA LEU A 31 -0.21 -2.11 4.79
C LEU A 31 0.06 -2.11 6.30
N PRO A 32 0.37 -0.95 6.91
CA PRO A 32 0.74 -0.89 8.30
C PRO A 32 -0.53 -0.98 9.15
N TRP A 33 -0.57 -1.93 10.05
CA TRP A 33 -1.73 -2.18 10.87
C TRP A 33 -1.34 -2.39 12.33
N ARG A 34 -2.32 -2.14 13.21
CA ARG A 34 -2.30 -2.54 14.61
C ARG A 34 -3.69 -2.96 15.03
N GLU A 35 -3.76 -3.65 16.15
CA GLU A 35 -5.03 -4.01 16.78
C GLU A 35 -5.12 -3.33 18.15
N ASN A 36 -6.30 -2.81 18.46
CA ASN A 36 -6.64 -2.28 19.78
C ASN A 36 -8.03 -2.79 20.19
N GLU A 37 -8.54 -2.34 21.34
CA GLU A 37 -9.85 -2.74 21.86
C GLU A 37 -11.02 -2.44 20.89
N ASN A 38 -10.84 -1.50 19.96
CA ASN A 38 -11.82 -1.11 18.95
C ASN A 38 -11.62 -1.85 17.61
N GLY A 39 -10.67 -2.79 17.55
CA GLY A 39 -10.37 -3.62 16.37
C GLY A 39 -9.15 -3.16 15.58
N VAL A 40 -9.14 -3.49 14.30
CA VAL A 40 -8.02 -3.23 13.38
C VAL A 40 -7.99 -1.78 12.93
N GLU A 41 -6.83 -1.14 13.12
CA GLU A 41 -6.52 0.18 12.58
C GLU A 41 -5.42 0.09 11.53
N ILE A 42 -5.56 0.90 10.49
CA ILE A 42 -4.60 1.03 9.39
C ILE A 42 -3.95 2.39 9.46
N MET A 43 -2.63 2.46 9.24
CA MET A 43 -1.95 3.73 9.05
C MET A 43 -1.92 4.10 7.57
N LEU A 44 -2.49 5.26 7.26
CA LEU A 44 -2.33 5.91 5.96
C LEU A 44 -1.36 7.08 6.05
N ILE A 45 -0.74 7.41 4.92
CA ILE A 45 0.06 8.63 4.76
C ILE A 45 -0.42 9.44 3.56
N THR A 46 -0.06 10.72 3.50
CA THR A 46 -0.32 11.55 2.31
C THR A 46 0.71 11.29 1.21
N SER A 47 0.32 11.31 -0.05
CA SER A 47 1.23 11.36 -1.20
C SER A 47 1.97 12.71 -1.23
N ARG A 48 3.21 12.74 -1.73
CA ARG A 48 3.95 14.01 -1.91
C ARG A 48 3.34 14.89 -2.99
N ASP A 49 2.93 14.27 -4.10
CA ASP A 49 2.58 15.01 -5.32
C ASP A 49 1.18 15.63 -5.23
N THR A 50 0.24 14.95 -4.56
CA THR A 50 -1.18 15.33 -4.57
C THR A 50 -1.81 15.45 -3.18
N GLY A 51 -1.10 15.10 -2.10
CA GLY A 51 -1.65 15.06 -0.75
C GLY A 51 -2.73 14.01 -0.50
N ARG A 52 -2.96 13.08 -1.44
CA ARG A 52 -3.98 12.01 -1.31
C ARG A 52 -3.54 10.98 -0.28
N TRP A 53 -4.48 10.35 0.42
CA TRP A 53 -4.16 9.27 1.35
C TRP A 53 -3.83 7.98 0.61
N VAL A 54 -2.72 7.37 1.00
CA VAL A 54 -2.15 6.16 0.39
C VAL A 54 -1.51 5.28 1.47
N LEU A 55 -1.19 4.04 1.09
CA LEU A 55 -0.23 3.23 1.81
C LEU A 55 1.21 3.73 1.56
N PRO A 56 2.12 3.63 2.55
CA PRO A 56 3.54 3.86 2.32
C PRO A 56 4.06 2.87 1.27
N LYS A 57 4.72 3.40 0.24
CA LYS A 57 5.07 2.61 -0.95
C LYS A 57 6.26 3.18 -1.70
N GLY A 58 7.03 2.30 -2.32
CA GLY A 58 8.19 2.71 -3.10
C GLY A 58 8.72 1.62 -4.01
N TRP A 59 10.00 1.75 -4.34
CA TRP A 59 10.67 0.90 -5.31
C TRP A 59 11.51 -0.14 -4.59
N PRO A 60 11.44 -1.42 -4.96
CA PRO A 60 12.41 -2.39 -4.49
C PRO A 60 13.83 -1.98 -4.89
N GLU A 61 14.78 -2.11 -3.95
CA GLU A 61 16.18 -1.78 -4.17
C GLU A 61 17.04 -3.05 -4.22
N ALA A 62 18.00 -3.08 -5.16
CA ALA A 62 18.93 -4.19 -5.34
C ALA A 62 18.22 -5.56 -5.46
N ARG A 63 18.58 -6.54 -4.61
CA ARG A 63 18.02 -7.89 -4.57
C ARG A 63 17.25 -8.15 -3.27
N GLU A 64 16.71 -7.11 -2.64
CA GLU A 64 15.98 -7.29 -1.38
C GLU A 64 14.64 -8.01 -1.60
N PRO A 65 14.17 -8.82 -0.63
CA PRO A 65 12.83 -9.39 -0.69
C PRO A 65 11.76 -8.29 -0.74
N LEU A 66 10.74 -8.46 -1.59
CA LEU A 66 9.69 -7.44 -1.82
C LEU A 66 8.95 -7.02 -0.54
N CYS A 67 8.70 -7.95 0.38
CA CYS A 67 8.12 -7.62 1.68
C CYS A 67 9.06 -6.77 2.56
N LYS A 68 10.38 -6.99 2.48
CA LYS A 68 11.37 -6.18 3.20
C LYS A 68 11.49 -4.78 2.58
N ALA A 69 11.40 -4.66 1.26
CA ALA A 69 11.28 -3.38 0.58
C ALA A 69 10.05 -2.61 1.08
N ALA A 70 8.87 -3.25 1.15
CA ALA A 70 7.66 -2.61 1.69
C ALA A 70 7.85 -2.10 3.12
N ALA A 71 8.47 -2.91 4.00
CA ALA A 71 8.75 -2.50 5.37
C ALA A 71 9.77 -1.35 5.47
N ARG A 72 10.80 -1.34 4.61
CA ARG A 72 11.76 -0.24 4.49
C ARG A 72 11.04 1.06 4.14
N GLU A 73 10.21 1.05 3.11
CA GLU A 73 9.42 2.21 2.68
C GLU A 73 8.49 2.73 3.80
N ALA A 74 7.86 1.84 4.57
CA ALA A 74 7.08 2.24 5.74
C ALA A 74 7.93 2.95 6.81
N GLY A 75 9.18 2.50 7.00
CA GLY A 75 10.14 3.16 7.87
C GLY A 75 10.55 4.55 7.37
N GLU A 76 10.79 4.68 6.06
CA GLU A 76 11.23 5.93 5.45
C GLU A 76 10.12 6.98 5.33
N GLU A 77 8.95 6.59 4.82
CA GLU A 77 7.85 7.50 4.53
C GLU A 77 7.00 7.80 5.77
N ALA A 78 6.85 6.83 6.68
CA ALA A 78 5.93 6.91 7.82
C ALA A 78 6.59 6.74 9.20
N GLY A 79 7.89 6.40 9.26
CA GLY A 79 8.58 6.19 10.53
C GLY A 79 8.13 4.93 11.28
N LEU A 80 7.71 3.89 10.55
CA LEU A 80 7.14 2.67 11.12
C LEU A 80 8.16 1.54 11.18
N ARG A 81 8.05 0.72 12.23
CA ARG A 81 8.74 -0.57 12.35
C ARG A 81 7.76 -1.62 12.88
N GLY A 82 8.05 -2.87 12.56
CA GLY A 82 7.17 -3.98 12.88
C GLY A 82 7.54 -5.26 12.16
N THR A 83 6.65 -6.24 12.29
CA THR A 83 6.76 -7.54 11.62
C THR A 83 6.01 -7.49 10.30
N VAL A 84 6.75 -7.65 9.19
CA VAL A 84 6.15 -7.71 7.85
C VAL A 84 5.83 -9.15 7.47
N SER A 85 4.66 -9.34 6.86
CA SER A 85 4.26 -10.61 6.29
C SER A 85 5.07 -10.96 5.05
N HIS A 86 5.32 -12.26 4.86
CA HIS A 86 5.82 -12.79 3.59
C HIS A 86 4.69 -13.00 2.56
N LEU A 87 3.43 -12.99 3.01
CA LEU A 87 2.25 -13.13 2.18
C LEU A 87 1.73 -11.77 1.74
N GLU A 88 1.34 -11.69 0.47
CA GLU A 88 0.73 -10.51 -0.11
C GLU A 88 -0.74 -10.42 0.32
N ALA A 89 -1.18 -9.24 0.79
CA ALA A 89 -2.61 -8.96 0.98
C ALA A 89 -3.35 -8.78 -0.35
N GLY A 90 -2.62 -8.40 -1.40
CA GLY A 90 -3.11 -8.28 -2.75
C GLY A 90 -2.25 -7.36 -3.60
N ARG A 91 -2.74 -7.07 -4.80
CA ARG A 91 -2.07 -6.20 -5.77
C ARG A 91 -3.06 -5.22 -6.35
N TYR A 92 -2.60 -4.02 -6.69
CA TYR A 92 -3.42 -3.07 -7.44
C TYR A 92 -2.57 -2.33 -8.47
N PHE A 93 -3.24 -1.68 -9.42
CA PHE A 93 -2.58 -0.90 -10.45
C PHE A 93 -3.00 0.55 -10.39
N TYR A 94 -2.09 1.45 -10.75
CA TYR A 94 -2.40 2.86 -10.91
C TYR A 94 -1.57 3.50 -12.02
N ALA A 95 -2.05 4.62 -12.54
CA ALA A 95 -1.32 5.45 -13.50
C ALA A 95 -0.37 6.38 -12.74
N LYS A 96 0.94 6.24 -12.93
CA LYS A 96 1.92 7.17 -12.40
C LYS A 96 2.25 8.23 -13.44
N VAL A 97 1.89 9.47 -13.17
CA VAL A 97 2.36 10.62 -13.93
C VAL A 97 3.84 10.85 -13.59
N LEU A 98 4.71 10.75 -14.58
CA LEU A 98 6.12 11.06 -14.47
C LEU A 98 6.35 12.58 -14.52
N ALA A 99 7.53 13.04 -14.15
CA ALA A 99 7.90 14.46 -14.25
C ALA A 99 7.82 15.01 -15.70
N SER A 100 7.90 14.13 -16.70
CA SER A 100 7.70 14.45 -18.12
C SER A 100 6.22 14.68 -18.50
N GLY A 101 5.27 14.40 -17.61
CA GLY A 101 3.83 14.38 -17.90
C GLY A 101 3.32 13.06 -18.51
N GLU A 102 4.22 12.11 -18.81
CA GLU A 102 3.86 10.78 -19.29
C GLU A 102 3.21 9.95 -18.19
N GLU A 103 2.11 9.28 -18.50
CA GLU A 103 1.50 8.29 -17.61
C GLU A 103 2.05 6.89 -17.87
N VAL A 104 2.65 6.29 -16.84
CA VAL A 104 3.12 4.90 -16.90
C VAL A 104 2.30 4.00 -15.96
N PRO A 105 1.93 2.79 -16.38
CA PRO A 105 1.27 1.84 -15.50
C PRO A 105 2.22 1.38 -14.41
N CYS A 106 1.74 1.38 -13.17
CA CYS A 106 2.43 0.82 -12.01
C CYS A 106 1.61 -0.32 -11.39
N GLU A 107 2.22 -1.48 -11.20
CA GLU A 107 1.71 -2.56 -10.35
C GLU A 107 2.27 -2.38 -8.94
N VAL A 108 1.41 -2.50 -7.93
CA VAL A 108 1.79 -2.37 -6.52
C VAL A 108 1.43 -3.64 -5.78
N LEU A 109 2.42 -4.30 -5.20
CA LEU A 109 2.23 -5.46 -4.31
C LEU A 109 2.11 -4.97 -2.87
N VAL A 110 1.07 -5.40 -2.17
CA VAL A 110 0.74 -4.93 -0.82
C VAL A 110 1.07 -6.01 0.21
N PHE A 111 1.93 -5.69 1.18
CA PHE A 111 2.36 -6.59 2.25
C PHE A 111 1.92 -6.05 3.62
N PRO A 112 1.18 -6.82 4.43
CA PRO A 112 0.85 -6.43 5.80
C PRO A 112 2.10 -6.20 6.66
N LEU A 113 2.08 -5.13 7.45
CA LEU A 113 3.11 -4.78 8.43
C LEU A 113 2.45 -4.58 9.80
N LYS A 114 2.60 -5.54 10.71
CA LYS A 114 2.11 -5.40 12.09
C LYS A 114 3.05 -4.46 12.84
N VAL A 115 2.59 -3.24 13.10
CA VAL A 115 3.43 -2.16 13.64
C VAL A 115 3.65 -2.36 15.14
N ASP A 116 4.92 -2.38 15.56
CA ASP A 116 5.33 -2.43 16.97
C ASP A 116 5.89 -1.09 17.48
N ARG A 117 6.36 -0.23 16.57
CA ARG A 117 6.98 1.04 16.91
C ARG A 117 6.69 2.10 15.87
N VAL A 118 6.37 3.29 16.39
CA VAL A 118 6.13 4.50 15.62
C VAL A 118 7.16 5.53 16.05
N ALA A 119 8.05 5.95 15.14
CA ALA A 119 9.11 6.90 15.45
C ALA A 119 8.59 8.34 15.50
N ASP A 120 9.14 9.15 16.41
CA ASP A 120 8.87 10.59 16.49
C ASP A 120 9.63 11.39 15.42
N ARG A 121 10.77 10.88 14.95
CA ARG A 121 11.57 11.46 13.87
C ARG A 121 11.83 10.39 12.81
N TRP A 122 11.61 10.73 11.55
CA TRP A 122 11.82 9.85 10.40
C TRP A 122 12.16 10.65 9.15
N LYS A 123 12.63 9.97 8.11
CA LYS A 123 13.22 10.56 6.89
C LYS A 123 12.28 11.57 6.21
N GLU A 124 11.03 11.20 5.98
CA GLU A 124 10.06 12.06 5.27
C GLU A 124 9.10 12.86 6.18
N LYS A 125 9.41 13.05 7.46
CA LYS A 125 8.49 13.70 8.43
C LYS A 125 7.93 15.05 7.99
N ARG A 126 8.70 15.82 7.23
CA ARG A 126 8.31 17.16 6.77
C ARG A 126 7.52 17.15 5.46
N ALA A 127 7.46 16.01 4.77
CA ALA A 127 6.79 15.86 3.48
C ALA A 127 5.51 15.02 3.57
N ARG A 128 5.28 14.33 4.68
CA ARG A 128 4.19 13.36 4.85
C ARG A 128 3.43 13.62 6.15
N THR A 129 2.11 13.61 6.04
CA THR A 129 1.22 13.43 7.20
C THR A 129 0.88 11.96 7.31
N ARG A 130 0.77 11.43 8.54
CA ARG A 130 0.33 10.06 8.82
C ARG A 130 -0.88 10.05 9.74
N LYS A 131 -1.80 9.10 9.56
CA LYS A 131 -3.01 8.97 10.39
C LYS A 131 -3.35 7.50 10.59
N TRP A 132 -3.56 7.11 11.85
CA TRP A 132 -4.23 5.85 12.18
C TRP A 132 -5.73 6.04 11.99
N VAL A 133 -6.37 5.10 11.30
CA VAL A 133 -7.79 5.12 11.03
C VAL A 133 -8.37 3.72 11.14
N VAL A 134 -9.63 3.62 11.56
CA VAL A 134 -10.34 2.35 11.59
C VAL A 134 -10.58 1.82 10.17
N SER A 135 -10.74 0.51 10.03
CA SER A 135 -10.94 -0.18 8.74
C SER A 135 -11.93 0.54 7.80
N ALA A 136 -13.13 0.88 8.29
CA ALA A 136 -14.17 1.54 7.48
C ALA A 136 -13.81 2.96 7.02
N GLU A 137 -12.95 3.66 7.76
CA GLU A 137 -12.45 4.98 7.37
C GLU A 137 -11.29 4.82 6.36
N ALA A 138 -10.38 3.87 6.58
CA ALA A 138 -9.27 3.59 5.64
C ALA A 138 -9.78 3.30 4.22
N VAL A 139 -10.81 2.46 4.10
CA VAL A 139 -11.44 2.10 2.82
C VAL A 139 -12.03 3.32 2.10
N ARG A 140 -12.54 4.31 2.83
CA ARG A 140 -13.12 5.54 2.26
C ARG A 140 -12.09 6.61 1.90
N MET A 141 -10.89 6.54 2.48
CA MET A 141 -9.85 7.57 2.31
C MET A 141 -8.94 7.32 1.11
N VAL A 142 -8.80 6.07 0.66
CA VAL A 142 -8.00 5.70 -0.51
C VAL A 142 -8.84 5.77 -1.79
N ASN A 143 -8.21 6.10 -2.91
CA ASN A 143 -8.93 6.37 -4.16
C ASN A 143 -9.02 5.13 -5.07
N GLU A 144 -8.04 4.24 -5.00
CA GLU A 144 -7.95 3.09 -5.89
C GLU A 144 -8.93 2.00 -5.43
N PRO A 145 -9.96 1.64 -6.23
CA PRO A 145 -11.00 0.69 -5.80
C PRO A 145 -10.44 -0.68 -5.42
N ASP A 146 -9.38 -1.10 -6.11
CA ASP A 146 -8.69 -2.36 -5.82
C ASP A 146 -7.96 -2.30 -4.47
N LEU A 147 -7.40 -1.13 -4.10
CA LEU A 147 -6.81 -0.92 -2.78
C LEU A 147 -7.89 -0.89 -1.68
N CYS A 148 -9.05 -0.29 -1.93
CA CYS A 148 -10.21 -0.37 -1.02
C CYS A 148 -10.56 -1.84 -0.71
N GLN A 149 -10.62 -2.69 -1.74
CA GLN A 149 -10.92 -4.11 -1.58
C GLN A 149 -9.84 -4.86 -0.81
N ILE A 150 -8.55 -4.58 -1.09
CA ILE A 150 -7.42 -5.20 -0.37
C ILE A 150 -7.50 -4.87 1.12
N ILE A 151 -7.70 -3.59 1.46
CA ILE A 151 -7.81 -3.16 2.86
C ILE A 151 -9.00 -3.83 3.54
N ALA A 152 -10.18 -3.83 2.89
CA ALA A 152 -11.37 -4.45 3.45
C ALA A 152 -11.21 -5.96 3.65
N TYR A 153 -10.58 -6.65 2.70
CA TYR A 153 -10.33 -8.09 2.78
C TYR A 153 -9.34 -8.44 3.89
N PHE A 154 -8.23 -7.69 3.98
CA PHE A 154 -7.24 -7.85 5.04
C PHE A 154 -7.85 -7.64 6.42
N CYS A 155 -8.56 -6.52 6.63
CA CYS A 155 -9.13 -6.16 7.94
C CYS A 155 -10.21 -7.14 8.42
N ALA A 156 -10.80 -7.95 7.53
CA ALA A 156 -11.80 -8.94 7.91
C ALA A 156 -11.19 -10.21 8.55
N ASP A 157 -9.92 -10.49 8.27
CA ASP A 157 -9.19 -11.62 8.83
C ASP A 157 -7.66 -11.41 8.70
N PRO A 158 -7.06 -10.56 9.56
CA PRO A 158 -5.62 -10.28 9.53
C PRO A 158 -4.75 -11.50 9.79
N ASP A 159 -5.28 -12.48 10.53
CA ASP A 159 -4.54 -13.67 10.98
C ASP A 159 -4.14 -14.60 9.83
N LYS A 160 -4.80 -14.48 8.67
CA LYS A 160 -4.39 -15.17 7.43
C LYS A 160 -3.02 -14.74 6.89
N PHE A 161 -2.48 -13.63 7.40
CA PHE A 161 -1.27 -13.00 6.86
C PHE A 161 -0.15 -12.86 7.88
N VAL A 162 -0.27 -13.39 9.10
CA VAL A 162 0.80 -13.34 10.12
C VAL A 162 1.68 -14.58 10.10
#